data_AF-A0A820VPP0-F1
#
_entry.id   AF-A0A820VPP0-F1
#
_cell.length_a   1.000
_cell.length_b   1.000
_cell.length_c   1.000
_cell.angle_alpha   90.00
_cell.angle_beta   90.00
_cell.angle_gamma   90.00
#
_symmetry.space_group_name_H-M   'P 1'
#
loop_
_entity.id
_entity.type
_entity.pdbx_description
1 polymer ?
#
loop_
_entity_poly.entity_id
_entity_poly.type
_entity_poly.pdbx_seq_one_letter_code
_entity_poly.pdbx_strand_id
1 'polypeptide(L)'
;MKDIPTTCVAAVYSEIEPEPQLKDIEKFMRDHGAEPALDFSSEDLESKVESIICELRNVLKDSLLEGEMEMFLNSVMSLILVVPEDKINRPILNFSEAIVNANLPEKYGPMKIRVLTNLIYVIPEHANTDKYRILIDLIKCARNHRCINAVSVGISQ
;
A
#
# COMPACT_ATOMS: atom_id res chain seq x y z
N MET A 1 7.51 -10.25 -25.47
CA MET A 1 7.48 -9.43 -24.24
C MET A 1 8.45 -10.05 -23.26
N LYS A 2 9.40 -9.28 -22.71
CA LYS A 2 10.23 -9.78 -21.62
C LYS A 2 9.36 -9.81 -20.38
N ASP A 3 9.06 -11.01 -19.89
CA ASP A 3 8.50 -11.21 -18.57
C ASP A 3 9.38 -10.44 -17.59
N ILE A 4 8.83 -9.42 -16.94
CA ILE A 4 9.43 -8.89 -15.72
C ILE A 4 9.13 -9.99 -14.70
N PRO A 5 10.13 -10.73 -14.19
CA PRO A 5 9.87 -11.77 -13.22
C PRO A 5 9.17 -11.14 -12.02
N THR A 6 8.08 -11.73 -11.54
CA THR A 6 7.46 -11.38 -10.25
C THR A 6 8.50 -11.35 -9.12
N THR A 7 9.58 -12.11 -9.28
CA THR A 7 10.78 -12.13 -8.43
C THR A 7 11.51 -10.78 -8.35
N CYS A 8 11.47 -9.93 -9.39
CA CYS A 8 12.19 -8.65 -9.42
C CYS A 8 11.52 -7.57 -8.58
N VAL A 9 10.18 -7.58 -8.44
CA VAL A 9 9.49 -6.54 -7.65
C VAL A 9 9.70 -6.80 -6.16
N ALA A 10 9.50 -8.03 -5.69
CA ALA A 10 9.80 -8.41 -4.31
C ALA A 10 11.29 -8.20 -3.95
N ALA A 11 12.21 -8.46 -4.89
CA ALA A 11 13.64 -8.24 -4.69
C ALA A 11 14.03 -6.76 -4.51
N VAL A 12 13.28 -5.82 -5.08
CA VAL A 12 13.52 -4.37 -4.89
C VAL A 12 13.15 -3.92 -3.47
N TYR A 13 12.24 -4.63 -2.80
CA TYR A 13 11.81 -4.30 -1.44
C TYR A 13 12.61 -5.02 -0.34
N SER A 14 13.41 -6.04 -0.68
CA SER A 14 14.12 -6.88 0.30
C SER A 14 15.44 -6.33 0.84
N GLU A 15 15.91 -5.16 0.38
CA GLU A 15 17.13 -4.50 0.88
C GLU A 15 16.86 -3.33 1.83
N ILE A 16 15.62 -3.22 2.35
CA ILE A 16 15.20 -2.07 3.15
C ILE A 16 15.48 -2.32 4.63
N GLU A 17 16.27 -1.44 5.24
CA GLU A 17 16.34 -1.32 6.69
C GLU A 17 15.04 -0.70 7.21
N PRO A 18 14.22 -1.43 8.01
CA PRO A 18 12.90 -0.95 8.40
C PRO A 18 12.95 0.27 9.31
N GLU A 19 13.98 0.40 10.16
CA GLU A 19 14.03 1.44 11.18
C GLU A 19 14.22 2.86 10.60
N PRO A 20 15.16 3.13 9.68
CA PRO A 20 15.21 4.42 8.97
C PRO A 20 13.90 4.76 8.26
N GLN A 21 13.30 3.78 7.56
CA GLN A 21 12.07 4.00 6.81
C GLN A 21 10.88 4.30 7.73
N LEU A 22 10.79 3.63 8.89
CA LEU A 22 9.78 3.91 9.91
C LEU A 22 9.88 5.35 10.42
N LYS A 23 11.11 5.85 10.66
CA LYS A 23 11.32 7.24 11.13
C LYS A 23 10.93 8.27 10.06
N ASP A 24 11.25 8.01 8.80
CA ASP A 24 10.88 8.90 7.69
C ASP A 24 9.36 8.94 7.49
N ILE A 25 8.70 7.78 7.56
CA ILE A 25 7.24 7.67 7.51
C ILE A 25 6.60 8.38 8.70
N GLU A 26 7.08 8.15 9.93
CA GLU A 26 6.56 8.81 11.11
C GLU A 26 6.61 10.33 10.97
N LYS A 27 7.78 10.85 10.57
CA LYS A 27 7.97 12.29 10.35
C LYS A 27 6.99 12.82 9.31
N PHE A 28 6.89 12.17 8.16
CA PHE A 28 5.95 12.56 7.11
C PHE A 28 4.50 12.58 7.62
N MET A 29 4.10 11.56 8.39
CA MET A 29 2.75 11.48 8.94
C MET A 29 2.47 12.62 9.93
N ARG A 30 3.41 12.93 10.83
CA ARG A 30 3.31 14.04 11.78
C ARG A 30 3.21 15.40 11.09
N ASP A 31 4.01 15.61 10.04
CA ASP A 31 3.96 16.84 9.23
C ASP A 31 2.59 17.03 8.54
N HIS A 32 1.81 15.94 8.37
CA HIS A 32 0.47 15.95 7.77
C HIS A 32 -0.68 15.73 8.78
N GLY A 33 -0.40 15.79 10.08
CA GLY A 33 -1.38 15.76 11.16
C GLY A 33 -1.87 14.36 11.55
N ALA A 34 -1.05 13.33 11.32
CA ALA A 34 -1.23 11.98 11.84
C ALA A 34 -0.20 11.68 12.92
N GLU A 35 -0.59 10.92 13.94
CA GLU A 35 0.29 10.55 15.06
C GLU A 35 0.30 9.03 15.24
N PRO A 36 1.06 8.28 14.41
CA PRO A 36 1.15 6.85 14.60
C PRO A 36 1.80 6.54 15.95
N ALA A 37 1.21 5.63 16.71
CA ALA A 37 1.75 5.13 17.96
C ALA A 37 2.86 4.10 17.64
N LEU A 38 4.09 4.59 17.45
CA LEU A 38 5.25 3.75 17.14
C LEU A 38 6.13 3.55 18.38
N ASP A 39 6.32 2.29 18.78
CA ASP A 39 7.28 1.93 19.82
C ASP A 39 8.57 1.41 19.17
N PHE A 40 9.55 2.29 18.98
CA PHE A 40 10.84 1.93 18.40
C PHE A 40 11.68 1.00 19.28
N SER A 41 11.33 0.81 20.56
CA SER A 41 12.02 -0.14 21.44
C SER A 41 11.57 -1.58 21.23
N SER A 42 10.40 -1.78 20.63
CA SER A 42 9.85 -3.09 20.27
C SER A 42 10.39 -3.58 18.92
N GLU A 43 10.60 -4.88 18.77
CA GLU A 43 10.90 -5.51 17.47
C GLU A 43 9.62 -5.84 16.67
N ASP A 44 8.44 -5.56 17.22
CA ASP A 44 7.16 -5.91 16.60
C ASP A 44 6.79 -4.97 15.43
N LEU A 45 7.28 -5.32 14.24
CA LEU A 45 7.06 -4.57 13.02
C LEU A 45 5.59 -4.59 12.56
N GLU A 46 4.87 -5.70 12.77
CA GLU A 46 3.46 -5.82 12.41
C GLU A 46 2.63 -4.73 13.09
N SER A 47 2.76 -4.60 14.42
CA SER A 47 2.03 -3.59 15.20
C SER A 47 2.38 -2.16 14.77
N LYS A 48 3.64 -1.89 14.43
CA LYS A 48 4.07 -0.57 13.92
C LYS A 48 3.44 -0.23 12.58
N VAL A 49 3.44 -1.19 11.65
CA VAL A 49 2.83 -1.03 10.32
C VAL A 49 1.32 -0.84 10.44
N GLU A 50 0.65 -1.62 11.31
CA GLU A 50 -0.77 -1.47 11.59
C GLU A 50 -1.12 -0.08 12.15
N SER A 51 -0.28 0.44 13.06
CA SER A 51 -0.40 1.80 13.61
C SER A 51 -0.31 2.87 12.51
N ILE A 52 0.62 2.72 11.56
CA ILE A 52 0.74 3.58 10.38
C ILE A 52 -0.52 3.49 9.50
N ILE A 53 -1.00 2.28 9.20
CA ILE A 53 -2.17 2.06 8.34
C ILE A 53 -3.42 2.73 8.95
N CYS A 54 -3.61 2.62 10.26
CA CYS A 54 -4.75 3.21 10.97
C CYS A 54 -4.82 4.74 10.82
N GLU A 55 -3.67 5.38 10.71
CA GLU A 55 -3.52 6.83 10.62
C GLU A 55 -3.50 7.35 9.16
N LEU A 56 -3.52 6.47 8.15
CA LEU A 56 -3.54 6.87 6.73
C LEU A 56 -4.68 7.84 6.40
N ARG A 57 -5.87 7.67 7.01
CA ARG A 57 -7.01 8.57 6.78
C ARG A 57 -6.70 10.04 7.14
N ASN A 58 -5.79 10.25 8.08
CA ASN A 58 -5.39 11.57 8.53
C ASN A 58 -4.33 12.18 7.60
N VAL A 59 -3.62 11.36 6.82
CA VAL A 59 -2.62 11.79 5.84
C VAL A 59 -3.22 11.98 4.44
N LEU A 60 -4.08 11.05 4.01
CA LEU A 60 -4.65 11.00 2.66
C LEU A 60 -5.73 12.09 2.47
N LYS A 61 -5.26 13.32 2.22
CA LYS A 61 -6.06 14.53 2.00
C LYS A 61 -5.76 15.13 0.62
N ASP A 62 -6.70 15.89 0.06
CA ASP A 62 -6.57 16.58 -1.24
C ASP A 62 -5.48 17.67 -1.27
N SER A 63 -4.93 18.03 -0.10
CA SER A 63 -3.82 18.99 0.00
C SER A 63 -2.47 18.40 -0.43
N LEU A 64 -2.31 17.07 -0.49
CA LEU A 64 -1.07 16.43 -0.93
C LEU A 64 -1.01 16.34 -2.47
N LEU A 65 0.17 16.56 -3.03
CA LEU A 65 0.40 16.30 -4.45
C LEU A 65 0.28 14.79 -4.72
N GLU A 66 -0.24 14.41 -5.89
CA GLU A 66 -0.42 12.99 -6.27
C GLU A 66 0.90 12.22 -6.18
N GLY A 67 2.00 12.80 -6.68
CA GLY A 67 3.31 12.17 -6.64
C GLY A 67 3.86 11.95 -5.22
N GLU A 68 3.66 12.92 -4.32
CA GLU A 68 4.07 12.80 -2.92
C GLU A 68 3.24 11.72 -2.20
N MET A 69 1.94 11.69 -2.47
CA MET A 69 1.03 10.68 -1.91
C MET A 69 1.38 9.28 -2.42
N GLU A 70 1.67 9.12 -3.71
CA GLU A 70 2.07 7.83 -4.29
C GLU A 70 3.43 7.37 -3.74
N MET A 71 4.41 8.27 -3.60
CA MET A 71 5.69 7.96 -2.96
C MET A 71 5.51 7.50 -1.51
N PHE A 72 4.68 8.20 -0.75
CA PHE A 72 4.37 7.83 0.64
C PHE A 72 3.71 6.45 0.74
N LEU A 73 2.68 6.19 -0.07
CA LEU A 73 1.99 4.90 -0.09
C LEU A 73 2.92 3.75 -0.52
N ASN A 74 3.84 4.00 -1.47
CA ASN A 74 4.84 3.02 -1.86
C ASN A 74 5.83 2.73 -0.73
N SER A 75 6.22 3.74 0.07
CA SER A 75 7.05 3.53 1.26
C SER A 75 6.33 2.70 2.33
N VAL A 76 5.03 2.92 2.54
CA VAL A 76 4.23 2.09 3.45
C VAL A 76 4.12 0.66 2.93
N MET A 77 3.93 0.47 1.61
CA MET A 77 3.91 -0.85 0.99
C MET A 77 5.24 -1.57 1.16
N SER A 78 6.37 -0.89 0.98
CA SER A 78 7.69 -1.45 1.27
C SER A 78 7.79 -2.00 2.69
N LEU A 79 7.32 -1.24 3.69
CA LEU A 79 7.31 -1.68 5.08
C LEU A 79 6.43 -2.90 5.31
N ILE A 80 5.28 -2.99 4.63
CA ILE A 80 4.41 -4.17 4.70
C ILE A 80 5.18 -5.40 4.21
N LEU A 81 6.00 -5.29 3.17
CA LEU A 81 6.71 -6.43 2.57
C LEU A 81 7.88 -6.97 3.39
N VAL A 82 8.37 -6.20 4.35
CA VAL A 82 9.38 -6.67 5.30
C VAL A 82 8.76 -7.24 6.59
N VAL A 83 7.42 -7.19 6.73
CA VAL A 83 6.71 -7.93 7.80
C VAL A 83 6.85 -9.44 7.52
N PRO A 84 7.10 -10.27 8.56
CA PRO A 84 7.15 -11.72 8.40
C PRO A 84 5.93 -12.29 7.65
N GLU A 85 6.17 -13.25 6.77
CA GLU A 85 5.16 -13.82 5.85
C GLU A 85 3.95 -14.43 6.59
N ASP A 86 4.13 -14.93 7.81
CA ASP A 86 3.07 -15.47 8.66
C ASP A 86 2.16 -14.37 9.26
N LYS A 87 2.59 -13.11 9.23
CA LYS A 87 1.91 -11.95 9.81
C LYS A 87 1.46 -10.92 8.78
N ILE A 88 1.91 -11.02 7.53
CA ILE A 88 1.74 -9.99 6.51
C ILE A 88 0.29 -9.81 6.01
N ASN A 89 -0.55 -10.86 6.09
CA ASN A 89 -1.89 -10.86 5.50
C ASN A 89 -2.78 -9.76 6.06
N ARG A 90 -2.74 -9.53 7.38
CA ARG A 90 -3.56 -8.53 8.05
C ARG A 90 -3.18 -7.10 7.62
N PRO A 91 -1.89 -6.67 7.70
CA PRO A 91 -1.44 -5.39 7.17
C PRO A 91 -1.84 -5.16 5.70
N ILE A 92 -1.69 -6.16 4.84
CA ILE A 92 -2.05 -6.07 3.42
C ILE A 92 -3.54 -5.74 3.24
N LEU A 93 -4.43 -6.45 3.94
CA LEU A 93 -5.87 -6.24 3.83
C LEU A 93 -6.29 -4.88 4.38
N ASN A 94 -5.75 -4.50 5.53
CA ASN A 94 -6.04 -3.20 6.16
C ASN A 94 -5.53 -2.04 5.31
N PHE A 95 -4.37 -2.18 4.68
CA PHE A 95 -3.82 -1.19 3.76
C PHE A 95 -4.69 -1.02 2.51
N SER A 96 -5.10 -2.13 1.88
CA SER A 96 -6.04 -2.12 0.75
C SER A 96 -7.34 -1.40 1.12
N GLU A 97 -7.93 -1.75 2.26
CA GLU A 97 -9.18 -1.16 2.73
C GLU A 97 -9.03 0.34 3.02
N ALA A 98 -7.93 0.76 3.64
CA ALA A 98 -7.63 2.16 3.90
C ALA A 98 -7.53 2.97 2.60
N ILE A 99 -6.87 2.44 1.56
CA ILE A 99 -6.80 3.09 0.25
C ILE A 99 -8.19 3.22 -0.35
N VAL A 100 -8.94 2.12 -0.45
CA VAL A 100 -10.27 2.12 -1.07
C VAL A 100 -11.20 3.14 -0.41
N ASN A 101 -11.21 3.16 0.92
CA ASN A 101 -12.07 4.02 1.73
C ASN A 101 -11.55 5.46 1.87
N ALA A 102 -10.33 5.76 1.41
CA ALA A 102 -9.81 7.13 1.41
C ALA A 102 -10.70 8.03 0.54
N ASN A 103 -11.32 9.03 1.18
CA ASN A 103 -12.21 9.99 0.54
C ASN A 103 -11.40 11.06 -0.21
N LEU A 104 -10.86 10.67 -1.36
CA LEU A 104 -10.05 11.51 -2.24
C LEU A 104 -10.83 11.89 -3.50
N PRO A 105 -10.56 13.06 -4.10
CA PRO A 105 -11.14 13.44 -5.38
C PRO A 105 -10.88 12.45 -6.51
N GLU A 106 -11.72 12.49 -7.54
CA GLU A 106 -11.67 11.58 -8.70
C GLU A 106 -10.29 11.54 -9.39
N LYS A 107 -9.56 12.67 -9.39
CA LYS A 107 -8.20 12.78 -9.96
C LYS A 107 -7.20 11.77 -9.38
N TYR A 108 -7.37 11.35 -8.12
CA TYR A 108 -6.50 10.35 -7.48
C TYR A 108 -6.85 8.90 -7.82
N GLY A 109 -7.96 8.67 -8.53
CA GLY A 109 -8.42 7.34 -8.92
C GLY A 109 -7.34 6.48 -9.58
N PRO A 110 -6.66 6.97 -10.64
CA PRO A 110 -5.57 6.23 -11.30
C PRO A 110 -4.44 5.85 -10.35
N MET A 111 -4.02 6.75 -9.45
CA MET A 111 -3.00 6.47 -8.43
C MET A 111 -3.45 5.36 -7.47
N LYS A 112 -4.69 5.43 -6.95
CA LYS A 112 -5.25 4.38 -6.07
C LYS A 112 -5.24 3.02 -6.77
N ILE A 113 -5.57 2.98 -8.07
CA ILE A 113 -5.50 1.75 -8.87
C ILE A 113 -4.07 1.24 -9.04
N ARG A 114 -3.09 2.12 -9.32
CA ARG A 114 -1.68 1.71 -9.40
C ARG A 114 -1.19 1.11 -8.09
N VAL A 115 -1.47 1.76 -6.96
CA VAL A 115 -1.05 1.27 -5.63
C VAL A 115 -1.71 -0.09 -5.32
N LEU A 116 -3.03 -0.25 -5.54
CA LEU A 116 -3.71 -1.52 -5.33
C LEU A 116 -3.22 -2.63 -6.29
N THR A 117 -2.88 -2.27 -7.53
CA THR A 117 -2.30 -3.20 -8.51
C THR A 117 -0.95 -3.69 -8.04
N ASN A 118 -0.07 -2.79 -7.60
CA ASN A 118 1.24 -3.14 -7.04
C ASN A 118 1.08 -4.05 -5.83
N LEU A 119 0.12 -3.76 -4.95
CA LEU A 119 -0.19 -4.59 -3.79
C LEU A 119 -0.53 -6.04 -4.17
N ILE A 120 -1.30 -6.25 -5.26
CA ILE A 120 -1.66 -7.61 -5.72
C ILE A 120 -0.42 -8.42 -6.14
N TYR A 121 0.53 -7.77 -6.81
CA TYR A 121 1.74 -8.44 -7.30
C TYR A 121 2.71 -8.82 -6.18
N VAL A 122 2.62 -8.17 -5.03
CA VAL A 122 3.53 -8.40 -3.89
C VAL A 122 2.96 -9.36 -2.84
N ILE A 123 1.67 -9.71 -2.92
CA ILE A 123 1.07 -10.75 -2.07
C ILE A 123 1.68 -12.12 -2.41
N PRO A 124 2.07 -12.92 -1.40
CA PRO A 124 2.58 -14.28 -1.61
C PRO A 124 1.66 -15.13 -2.49
N GLU A 125 2.23 -16.00 -3.34
CA GLU A 125 1.46 -16.84 -4.27
C GLU A 125 0.45 -17.76 -3.59
N HIS A 126 0.72 -18.17 -2.35
CA HIS A 126 -0.15 -19.06 -1.60
C HIS A 126 -1.36 -18.33 -0.95
N ALA A 127 -1.35 -17.00 -0.89
CA ALA A 127 -2.42 -16.18 -0.31
C ALA A 127 -3.51 -15.80 -1.34
N ASN A 128 -4.00 -16.78 -2.11
CA ASN A 128 -4.92 -16.58 -3.23
C ASN A 128 -6.27 -15.92 -2.82
N THR A 129 -6.76 -16.22 -1.61
CA THR A 129 -8.00 -15.62 -1.09
C THR A 129 -7.86 -14.11 -0.90
N ASP A 130 -6.71 -13.64 -0.39
CA ASP A 130 -6.46 -12.23 -0.14
C ASP A 130 -6.23 -11.47 -1.45
N LYS A 131 -5.54 -12.09 -2.42
CA LYS A 131 -5.46 -11.57 -3.80
C LYS A 131 -6.84 -11.34 -4.41
N TYR A 132 -7.76 -12.30 -4.24
CA TYR A 132 -9.13 -12.17 -4.76
C TYR A 132 -9.89 -11.03 -4.09
N ARG A 133 -9.75 -10.86 -2.77
CA ARG A 133 -10.36 -9.74 -2.05
C ARG A 133 -9.83 -8.38 -2.53
N ILE A 134 -8.53 -8.25 -2.72
CA ILE A 134 -7.92 -7.00 -3.18
C ILE A 134 -8.29 -6.71 -4.65
N LEU A 135 -8.43 -7.74 -5.49
CA LEU A 135 -8.96 -7.58 -6.84
C LEU A 135 -10.39 -7.03 -6.84
N ILE A 136 -11.25 -7.52 -5.95
CA ILE A 136 -12.62 -6.97 -5.78
C ILE A 136 -12.55 -5.49 -5.38
N ASP A 137 -11.68 -5.15 -4.43
CA ASP A 137 -11.51 -3.80 -3.92
C ASP A 137 -10.96 -2.84 -4.99
N LEU A 138 -10.05 -3.31 -5.83
CA LEU A 138 -9.57 -2.61 -7.01
C LEU A 138 -10.70 -2.31 -8.01
N ILE A 139 -11.56 -3.29 -8.31
CA ILE A 139 -12.71 -3.10 -9.19
C ILE A 139 -13.70 -2.09 -8.61
N LYS A 140 -13.99 -2.16 -7.30
CA LYS A 140 -14.85 -1.17 -6.61
C LYS A 140 -14.24 0.22 -6.70
N CYS A 141 -12.94 0.36 -6.43
CA CYS A 141 -12.23 1.63 -6.53
C CYS A 141 -12.31 2.19 -7.95
N ALA A 142 -12.07 1.37 -8.97
CA ALA A 142 -12.10 1.79 -10.37
C ALA A 142 -13.49 2.27 -10.80
N ARG A 143 -14.54 1.59 -10.33
CA ARG A 143 -15.93 2.02 -10.54
C ARG A 143 -16.22 3.35 -9.85
N ASN A 144 -15.82 3.53 -8.60
CA ASN A 144 -16.09 4.74 -7.83
C ASN A 144 -15.40 5.97 -8.41
N HIS A 145 -14.21 5.80 -8.97
CA HIS A 145 -13.43 6.87 -9.60
C HIS A 145 -13.54 6.90 -11.14
N ARG A 146 -14.50 6.14 -11.73
CA ARG A 146 -14.76 6.04 -13.17
C ARG A 146 -13.52 5.80 -14.05
N CYS A 147 -12.51 5.13 -13.49
CA CYS A 147 -11.20 4.91 -14.12
C CYS A 147 -10.98 3.44 -14.47
N ILE A 148 -12.01 2.73 -14.93
CA ILE A 148 -11.93 1.28 -15.23
C ILE A 148 -10.85 0.93 -16.26
N ASN A 149 -10.54 1.85 -17.18
CA ASN A 149 -9.48 1.68 -18.17
C ASN A 149 -8.07 1.63 -17.55
N ALA A 150 -7.91 2.10 -16.31
CA ALA A 150 -6.64 2.03 -15.57
C ALA A 150 -6.42 0.65 -14.93
N VAL A 151 -7.42 -0.23 -14.92
CA VAL A 151 -7.29 -1.59 -14.41
C VAL A 151 -6.63 -2.46 -15.49
N SER A 152 -5.32 -2.67 -15.39
CA SER A 152 -4.64 -3.68 -16.20
C SER A 152 -4.79 -5.06 -15.54
N VAL A 153 -5.94 -5.70 -15.76
CA VAL A 153 -5.97 -7.16 -15.68
C VAL A 153 -5.11 -7.66 -16.84
N GLY A 154 -4.06 -8.44 -16.56
CA GLY A 154 -3.13 -9.00 -17.54
C GLY A 154 -3.76 -9.99 -18.55
N ILE A 155 -4.93 -9.67 -19.06
CA ILE A 155 -5.56 -10.31 -20.22
C ILE A 155 -4.87 -9.67 -21.42
N SER A 156 -3.90 -10.38 -21.99
CA SER A 156 -3.32 -10.02 -23.28
C SER A 156 -4.45 -9.77 -24.28
N GLN A 157 -4.51 -8.57 -24.85
CA GLN A 157 -5.23 -8.32 -26.10
C GLN A 157 -4.37 -8.79 -27.28
#